data_AF-A0A5K1BRM9-F1
#
_entry.id   AF-A0A5K1BRM9-F1
#
_cell.length_a   1.000
_cell.length_b   1.000
_cell.length_c   1.000
_cell.angle_alpha   90.00
_cell.angle_beta   90.00
_cell.angle_gamma   90.00
#
_symmetry.space_group_name_H-M   'P 1'
#
loop_
_entity.id
_entity.type
_entity.pdbx_description
1 polymer ?
#
loop_
_entity_poly.entity_id
_entity_poly.type
_entity_poly.pdbx_seq_one_letter_code
_entity_poly.pdbx_strand_id
1 'polypeptide(L)' 'DAYAHTDEEFLKSEHNQHRDAGSTASTAVIVGNRLLVANVGDSRAVICRNGK' A
#
# COMPACT_ATOMS: atom_id res chain seq x y z
N ASP A 1 5.39 9.08 -2.12
CA ASP A 1 6.44 8.70 -3.09
C ASP A 1 6.39 7.22 -3.45
N ALA A 2 6.61 6.29 -2.51
CA ALA A 2 6.64 4.85 -2.84
C ALA A 2 5.42 4.33 -3.63
N TYR A 3 4.19 4.59 -3.15
CA TYR A 3 2.99 4.16 -3.89
C TYR A 3 2.88 4.78 -5.28
N ALA A 4 3.16 6.08 -5.42
CA ALA A 4 3.10 6.76 -6.71
C ALA A 4 4.14 6.21 -7.68
N HIS A 5 5.35 5.89 -7.19
CA HIS A 5 6.41 5.32 -8.02
C HIS A 5 6.08 3.90 -8.47
N THR A 6 5.59 3.05 -7.57
CA THR A 6 5.12 1.70 -7.91
C THR A 6 3.98 1.75 -8.94
N ASP A 7 3.04 2.69 -8.80
CA ASP A 7 1.95 2.89 -9.76
C ASP A 7 2.48 3.33 -11.13
N GLU A 8 3.42 4.27 -11.16
CA GLU A 8 4.07 4.71 -12.40
C GLU A 8 4.83 3.58 -13.11
N GLU A 9 5.59 2.77 -12.36
CA GLU A 9 6.28 1.60 -12.91
C GLU A 9 5.30 0.54 -13.43
N PHE A 10 4.21 0.30 -12.69
CA PHE A 10 3.15 -0.61 -13.11
C PHE A 10 2.53 -0.15 -14.44
N LEU A 11 2.14 1.13 -14.54
CA LEU A 11 1.58 1.72 -15.77
C LEU A 11 2.56 1.69 -16.95
N LYS A 12 3.86 1.81 -16.71
CA LYS A 12 4.89 1.67 -17.76
C LYS A 12 5.05 0.23 -18.24
N SER A 13 4.88 -0.76 -17.36
CA SER A 13 5.05 -2.18 -17.67
C SER A 13 3.86 -2.79 -18.42
N GLU A 14 2.65 -2.26 -18.21
CA GLU A 14 1.40 -2.71 -18.83
C GLU A 14 1.21 -2.05 -20.21
N HIS A 15 2.03 -2.41 -21.20
CA HIS A 15 1.95 -1.80 -22.55
C HIS A 15 0.83 -2.37 -23.45
N ASN A 16 0.18 -3.49 -23.07
CA ASN A 16 -0.74 -4.21 -23.96
C ASN A 16 -1.92 -4.93 -23.27
N GLN A 17 -2.07 -4.84 -21.95
CA GLN A 17 -3.20 -5.46 -21.24
C GLN A 17 -3.92 -4.38 -20.43
N HIS A 18 -4.75 -3.56 -21.09
CA HIS A 18 -5.66 -2.67 -20.38
C HIS A 18 -6.65 -3.53 -19.56
N ARG A 19 -6.30 -3.78 -18.30
CA ARG A 19 -7.21 -4.37 -17.32
C ARG A 19 -7.88 -3.24 -16.58
N ASP A 20 -9.22 -3.16 -16.66
CA ASP A 20 -10.04 -2.29 -15.80
C ASP A 20 -10.05 -2.84 -14.37
N ALA A 21 -8.87 -2.85 -13.75
CA ALA A 21 -8.64 -3.34 -12.41
C ALA A 21 -7.89 -2.28 -11.60
N GLY A 22 -8.17 -2.26 -10.31
CA GLY A 22 -7.45 -1.43 -9.34
C GLY A 22 -7.30 -2.21 -8.04
N SER A 23 -6.39 -1.73 -7.19
CA SER A 23 -6.17 -2.30 -5.87
C SER A 23 -6.15 -1.20 -4.82
N THR A 24 -6.53 -1.57 -3.60
CA THR A 24 -6.17 -0.81 -2.40
C THR A 24 -4.77 -1.18 -1.94
N ALA A 25 -4.18 -0.42 -1.02
CA ALA A 25 -2.89 -0.74 -0.43
C ALA A 25 -2.79 -0.26 1.02
N SER A 26 -2.40 -1.15 1.92
CA SER A 26 -2.01 -0.81 3.30
C SER A 26 -0.61 -1.37 3.58
N THR A 27 0.32 -0.52 3.99
CA THR A 27 1.70 -0.91 4.29
C THR A 27 2.05 -0.52 5.72
N ALA A 28 2.66 -1.44 6.46
CA ALA A 28 3.13 -1.25 7.82
C ALA A 28 4.65 -1.46 7.88
N VAL A 29 5.40 -0.44 8.31
CA VAL A 29 6.87 -0.50 8.44
C VAL A 29 7.25 -0.22 9.88
N ILE A 30 8.09 -1.08 10.45
CA ILE A 30 8.65 -0.91 11.80
C ILE A 30 10.06 -0.36 11.68
N VAL A 31 10.31 0.80 12.31
CA VAL A 31 11.63 1.43 12.39
C VAL A 31 11.94 1.72 13.86
N GLY A 32 12.83 0.92 14.45
CA GLY A 32 13.10 0.95 15.88
C GLY A 32 11.83 0.62 16.68
N ASN A 33 11.37 1.57 17.52
CA ASN A 33 10.15 1.43 18.31
C ASN A 33 8.92 2.09 17.67
N ARG A 34 9.03 2.54 16.42
CA ARG A 34 7.94 3.22 15.69
C ARG A 34 7.33 2.30 14.67
N LEU A 35 6.01 2.26 14.62
CA LEU A 35 5.22 1.65 13.56
C LEU A 35 4.65 2.76 12.68
N LEU A 36 5.00 2.74 11.40
CA LEU A 36 4.48 3.66 10.38
C LEU A 36 3.48 2.90 9.51
N VAL A 37 2.30 3.46 9.29
CA VAL A 37 1.27 2.86 8.45
C VAL A 37 0.88 3.85 7.35
N ALA A 38 0.91 3.39 6.10
CA ALA A 38 0.44 4.15 4.94
C ALA A 38 -0.72 3.38 4.29
N ASN A 39 -1.86 4.03 4.09
CA ASN A 39 -3.07 3.43 3.54
C ASN A 39 -3.58 4.22 2.33
N VAL A 40 -4.03 3.49 1.30
CA VAL A 40 -4.70 4.00 0.11
C VAL A 40 -5.92 3.12 -0.17
N GLY A 41 -7.09 3.73 -0.26
CA GLY A 41 -8.37 3.02 -0.40
C GLY A 41 -9.03 2.67 0.93
N ASP A 42 -9.94 1.71 0.90
CA ASP A 42 -10.84 1.34 1.99
C ASP A 42 -10.38 0.11 2.80
N SER A 43 -9.21 -0.43 2.50
CA SER A 43 -8.51 -1.39 3.37
C SER A 43 -8.21 -0.79 4.75
N ARG A 44 -8.01 -1.66 5.76
CA ARG A 44 -7.78 -1.25 7.14
C ARG A 44 -6.60 -1.99 7.77
N ALA A 45 -5.72 -1.23 8.42
CA ALA A 45 -4.69 -1.77 9.32
C ALA A 45 -5.17 -1.64 10.77
N VAL A 46 -5.06 -2.73 11.54
CA VAL A 46 -5.44 -2.78 12.95
C VAL A 46 -4.22 -3.26 13.75
N ILE A 47 -3.92 -2.58 14.85
CA ILE A 47 -2.89 -3.00 15.81
C ILE A 47 -3.56 -3.42 17.11
N CYS A 48 -3.19 -4.59 17.61
CA CYS A 48 -3.51 -5.02 18.96
C CYS A 48 -2.36 -4.65 19.91
N ARG A 49 -2.65 -3.90 20.98
CA ARG A 49 -1.71 -3.52 22.02
C ARG A 49 -2.27 -3.88 23.39
N ASN A 50 -1.58 -4.77 24.09
CA ASN A 50 -2.00 -5.28 25.40
C ASN A 50 -3.39 -5.94 25.39
N GLY A 51 -3.70 -6.70 24.33
CA GLY A 51 -4.95 -7.43 24.20
C GLY A 51 -6.15 -6.57 23.76
N LYS A 52 -5.91 -5.39 23.20
CA LYS A 52 -6.94 -4.47 22.69
C LYS A 52 -6.54 -3.92 21.33
#